data_AF-A0A2H9LHC4-F1
#
_entry.id   AF-A0A2H9LHC4-F1
#
_cell.length_a   1.000
_cell.length_b   1.000
_cell.length_c   1.000
_cell.angle_alpha   90.00
_cell.angle_beta   90.00
_cell.angle_gamma   90.00
#
_symmetry.space_group_name_H-M   'P 1'
#
loop_
_entity.id
_entity.type
_entity.pdbx_description
1 polymer ?
#
loop_
_entity_poly.entity_id
_entity_poly.type
_entity_poly.pdbx_seq_one_letter_code
_entity_poly.pdbx_strand_id
1 'polypeptide(L)' 'MDERILKNIDLSMKNFNYTTRTDFIREAIRDKLRELEKERAIKDFKKFMGSAKSSVSDERHEEIREEVAKGYAKKLGI' A
#
# COMPACT_ATOMS: atom_id res chain seq x y z
N MET A 1 14.75 -16.06 -20.31
CA MET A 1 13.27 -15.90 -20.32
C MET A 1 12.72 -16.79 -21.41
N ASP A 2 11.55 -17.39 -21.19
CA ASP A 2 10.83 -18.18 -22.20
C ASP A 2 10.52 -17.29 -23.44
N GLU A 3 10.74 -17.80 -24.65
CA GLU A 3 10.49 -17.07 -25.90
C GLU A 3 9.04 -16.62 -26.05
N ARG A 4 8.08 -17.39 -25.51
CA ARG A 4 6.66 -17.01 -25.51
C ARG A 4 6.43 -15.77 -24.67
N ILE A 5 7.11 -15.67 -23.53
CA ILE A 5 7.04 -14.50 -22.66
C ILE A 5 7.63 -13.27 -23.36
N LEU A 6 8.76 -13.41 -24.05
CA LEU A 6 9.36 -12.31 -24.80
C LEU A 6 8.44 -11.79 -25.90
N LYS A 7 7.80 -12.68 -26.67
CA LYS A 7 6.80 -12.28 -27.67
C LYS A 7 5.61 -11.55 -27.05
N ASN A 8 5.13 -12.01 -25.91
CA ASN A 8 4.03 -11.35 -25.20
C ASN A 8 4.43 -9.95 -24.72
N ILE A 9 5.65 -9.80 -24.18
CA ILE A 9 6.18 -8.49 -23.78
C ILE A 9 6.23 -7.55 -24.99
N ASP A 10 6.76 -8.00 -26.13
CA ASP A 10 6.85 -7.17 -27.34
C ASP A 10 5.48 -6.73 -27.86
N LEU A 11 4.49 -7.61 -27.82
CA LEU A 11 3.11 -7.28 -28.20
C LEU A 11 2.50 -6.26 -27.24
N SER A 12 2.66 -6.47 -25.93
CA SER A 12 2.16 -5.53 -24.93
C SER A 12 2.84 -4.16 -25.04
N MET A 13 4.15 -4.12 -25.28
CA MET A 13 4.88 -2.86 -25.44
C MET A 13 4.29 -1.98 -26.55
N LYS A 14 3.91 -2.57 -27.69
CA LYS A 14 3.27 -1.85 -28.80
C LYS A 14 1.94 -1.23 -28.41
N ASN A 15 1.16 -1.92 -27.59
CA ASN A 15 -0.16 -1.46 -27.16
C ASN A 15 -0.11 -0.33 -26.13
N PHE A 16 1.00 -0.23 -25.39
CA PHE A 16 1.17 0.73 -24.29
C PHE A 16 2.29 1.74 -24.54
N ASN A 17 2.74 1.87 -25.80
CA ASN A 17 3.74 2.86 -26.26
C ASN A 17 5.08 2.81 -25.51
N TYR A 18 5.53 1.62 -25.10
CA TYR A 18 6.86 1.47 -24.50
C TYR A 18 7.94 1.46 -25.57
N THR A 19 8.93 2.33 -25.41
CA THR A 19 10.04 2.48 -26.35
C THR A 19 11.02 1.31 -26.29
N THR A 20 11.28 0.76 -25.09
CA THR A 20 12.23 -0.35 -24.90
C THR A 20 11.71 -1.40 -23.93
N ARG A 21 12.17 -2.65 -24.10
CA ARG A 21 11.86 -3.77 -23.17
C ARG A 21 12.31 -3.45 -21.75
N THR A 22 13.44 -2.74 -21.63
CA THR A 22 13.99 -2.33 -20.34
C THR A 22 13.04 -1.38 -19.62
N ASP A 23 12.41 -0.44 -20.33
CA ASP A 23 11.45 0.48 -19.73
C ASP A 23 10.22 -0.25 -19.24
N PHE A 24 9.66 -1.14 -20.09
CA PHE A 24 8.52 -2.00 -19.72
C PHE A 24 8.82 -2.83 -18.46
N ILE A 25 9.97 -3.53 -18.44
CA ILE A 25 10.36 -4.37 -17.31
C ILE A 25 10.56 -3.52 -16.05
N ARG A 26 11.15 -2.33 -16.17
CA ARG A 26 11.37 -1.43 -15.03
C ARG A 26 10.05 -0.96 -14.43
N GLU A 27 9.07 -0.60 -15.26
CA GLU A 27 7.74 -0.20 -14.78
C GLU A 27 7.01 -1.37 -14.14
N ALA A 28 7.01 -2.55 -14.77
CA ALA A 28 6.39 -3.75 -14.22
C ALA A 28 6.96 -4.14 -12.85
N ILE A 29 8.29 -4.03 -12.67
CA ILE A 29 8.93 -4.27 -11.37
C ILE A 29 8.48 -3.23 -10.33
N ARG A 30 8.45 -1.94 -10.69
CA ARG A 30 8.00 -0.87 -9.77
C ARG A 30 6.56 -1.11 -9.31
N ASP A 31 5.68 -1.45 -10.23
CA ASP A 31 4.27 -1.70 -9.90
C ASP A 31 4.11 -2.94 -9.03
N LYS A 32 4.85 -4.02 -9.31
CA LYS A 32 4.81 -5.21 -8.45
C LYS A 32 5.32 -4.92 -7.05
N LEU A 33 6.39 -4.12 -6.91
CA LEU A 33 6.92 -3.73 -5.60
C LEU A 33 5.89 -2.91 -4.80
N ARG A 34 5.22 -1.95 -5.45
CA ARG A 34 4.15 -1.14 -4.82
C ARG A 34 2.96 -2.00 -4.39
N GLU A 35 2.57 -2.98 -5.21
CA GLU A 35 1.50 -3.92 -4.87
C GLU A 35 1.86 -4.76 -3.63
N LEU A 36 3.07 -5.33 -3.61
CA LEU A 36 3.55 -6.12 -2.46
C LEU A 36 3.64 -5.28 -1.18
N GLU A 37 4.04 -4.02 -1.28
CA GLU A 37 4.06 -3.09 -0.15
C GLU A 37 2.65 -2.81 0.38
N LYS A 38 1.68 -2.58 -0.51
CA LYS A 38 0.26 -2.42 -0.14
C LYS A 38 -0.28 -3.68 0.53
N GLU A 39 -0.03 -4.86 -0.02
CA GLU A 39 -0.45 -6.13 0.55
C GLU A 39 0.12 -6.33 1.96
N ARG A 40 1.40 -6.00 2.15
CA ARG A 40 2.05 -6.05 3.46
C ARG A 40 1.39 -5.08 4.45
N ALA A 41 1.18 -3.83 4.06
CA ALA A 41 0.53 -2.83 4.89
C ALA A 41 -0.90 -3.25 5.29
N ILE A 42 -1.68 -3.79 4.35
CA ILE A 42 -3.02 -4.32 4.62
C ILE A 42 -2.96 -5.52 5.57
N LYS A 43 -2.00 -6.44 5.37
CA LYS A 43 -1.82 -7.59 6.27
C LYS A 43 -1.49 -7.14 7.68
N ASP A 44 -0.62 -6.14 7.84
CA ASP A 44 -0.30 -5.59 9.15
C ASP A 44 -1.50 -4.86 9.75
N PHE A 45 -2.22 -4.05 8.98
CA PHE A 45 -3.46 -3.41 9.43
C PHE A 45 -4.52 -4.41 9.89
N LYS A 46 -4.70 -5.52 9.15
CA LYS A 46 -5.64 -6.60 9.51
C LYS A 46 -5.31 -7.27 10.85
N LYS A 47 -4.06 -7.25 11.32
CA LYS A 47 -3.73 -7.76 12.67
C LYS A 47 -4.35 -6.90 13.77
N PHE A 48 -4.55 -5.61 13.51
CA PHE A 48 -5.14 -4.65 14.44
C PHE A 48 -6.64 -4.46 14.20
N MET A 49 -7.11 -4.76 12.99
CA MET A 49 -8.54 -4.72 12.66
C MET A 49 -9.27 -5.82 13.45
N GLY A 50 -10.20 -5.42 14.32
CA GLY A 50 -10.96 -6.35 15.17
C GLY A 50 -10.25 -6.82 16.45
N SER A 51 -9.03 -6.36 16.73
CA SER A 51 -8.37 -6.61 18.03
C SER A 51 -9.03 -5.83 19.18
N ALA A 52 -9.87 -4.84 18.86
CA ALA A 52 -10.72 -4.17 19.82
C ALA A 52 -11.84 -5.11 20.26
N LYS A 53 -11.66 -5.74 21.44
CA LYS A 53 -12.64 -6.64 22.06
C LYS A 53 -13.90 -5.93 22.59
N SER A 54 -13.92 -4.61 22.55
CA SER A 54 -14.98 -3.76 23.10
C SER A 54 -15.65 -2.95 21.99
N SER A 55 -16.97 -3.04 21.88
CA SER A 55 -17.78 -2.03 21.20
C SER A 55 -17.66 -0.72 21.98
N VAL A 56 -16.87 0.20 21.47
CA VAL A 56 -16.74 1.54 22.04
C VAL A 56 -17.73 2.43 21.27
N SER A 57 -18.51 3.26 21.97
CA SER A 57 -19.41 4.20 21.31
C SER A 57 -18.60 5.23 20.50
N ASP A 58 -19.21 5.81 19.47
CA ASP A 58 -18.55 6.83 18.65
C ASP A 58 -18.08 8.03 19.50
N GLU A 59 -18.85 8.42 20.52
CA GLU A 59 -18.49 9.46 21.48
C GLU A 59 -17.19 9.11 22.24
N ARG A 60 -17.07 7.87 22.71
CA ARG A 60 -15.89 7.41 23.43
C ARG A 60 -14.67 7.25 22.51
N HIS A 61 -14.88 6.94 21.23
CA HIS A 61 -13.83 6.99 20.22
C HIS A 61 -13.29 8.41 20.02
N GLU A 62 -14.18 9.41 20.01
CA GLU A 62 -13.78 10.82 19.89
C GLU A 62 -12.98 11.30 21.10
N GLU A 63 -13.42 10.96 22.31
CA GLU A 63 -12.67 11.27 23.54
C GLU A 63 -11.25 10.69 23.52
N ILE A 64 -11.11 9.42 23.12
CA ILE A 64 -9.81 8.75 23.01
C ILE A 64 -8.95 9.44 21.95
N ARG A 65 -9.52 9.82 20.80
CA ARG A 65 -8.80 10.56 19.74
C ARG A 65 -8.28 11.89 20.26
N GLU A 66 -9.11 12.66 20.96
CA GLU A 66 -8.71 13.93 21.57
C GLU A 66 -7.62 13.75 22.62
N GLU A 67 -7.74 12.75 23.50
CA GLU A 67 -6.75 12.48 24.55
C GLU A 67 -5.39 12.11 23.95
N VAL A 68 -5.39 11.22 22.96
CA VAL A 68 -4.18 10.83 22.22
C VAL A 68 -3.59 12.03 21.49
N ALA A 69 -4.41 12.83 20.80
CA ALA A 69 -3.95 14.02 20.09
C ALA A 69 -3.31 15.05 21.03
N LYS A 70 -3.94 15.34 22.18
CA LYS A 70 -3.39 16.23 23.23
C LYS A 70 -2.08 15.69 23.79
N GLY A 71 -1.97 14.38 24.00
CA GLY A 71 -0.73 13.72 24.44
C GLY A 71 0.42 13.87 23.43
N TYR A 72 0.13 13.72 22.14
CA TYR A 72 1.12 13.92 21.08
C TYR A 72 1.50 15.39 20.91
N ALA A 73 0.54 16.32 20.97
CA ALA A 73 0.78 17.76 20.90
C ALA A 73 1.75 18.21 22.01
N LYS A 74 1.46 17.80 23.27
CA LYS A 74 2.35 18.04 24.42
C LYS A 74 3.74 17.44 24.23
N LYS A 75 3.85 16.25 23.65
CA LYS A 75 5.14 15.59 23.38
C LYS A 75 5.95 16.28 22.27
N LEU A 76 5.26 16.84 21.28
CA LEU A 76 5.86 17.54 20.14
C LEU A 76 6.06 19.05 20.39
N GLY A 77 5.56 19.57 21.52
CA GLY A 77 5.73 20.96 21.91
C GLY A 77 4.87 21.94 21.12
N ILE A 78 3.73 21.47 20.58
CA ILE A 78 2.76 22.25 19.81
C ILE A 78 1.43 22.29 20.56
#